data_AF-A0A8S8XY77-F1
#
_entry.id   AF-A0A8S8XY77-F1
#
_cell.length_a   1.000
_cell.length_b   1.000
_cell.length_c   1.000
_cell.angle_alpha   90.00
_cell.angle_beta   90.00
_cell.angle_gamma   90.00
#
_symmetry.space_group_name_H-M   'P 1'
#
loop_
_entity.id
_entity.type
_entity.pdbx_description
1 polymer ?
#
loop_
_entity_poly.entity_id
_entity_poly.type
_entity_poly.pdbx_seq_one_letter_code
_entity_poly.pdbx_strand_id
1 'polypeptide(L)'
;MLLTVLTYAGVMYMIYLSYKITFSFSSEDPDFSSETLGTSAGMILQIVNGKAFIHLLILMTVFGTAFGTGFIGKMIIALLNVLIKLTGWIAWALFGTALKVQFNDTKSGILINRAFGFSLFCVAIWIAIPR
;
A
#
# COMPACT_ATOMS: atom_id res chain seq x y z
N MET A 1 2.92 12.12 23.23
CA MET A 1 2.06 11.04 23.79
C MET A 1 1.13 10.44 22.74
N LEU A 2 0.23 11.20 22.10
CA LEU A 2 -0.71 10.65 21.10
C LEU A 2 -0.02 9.89 19.94
N LEU A 3 1.01 10.51 19.33
CA LEU A 3 1.77 9.89 18.23
C LEU A 3 2.40 8.56 18.68
N THR A 4 3.01 8.54 19.86
CA THR A 4 3.63 7.35 20.45
C THR A 4 2.62 6.22 20.64
N VAL A 5 1.44 6.53 21.19
CA VAL A 5 0.36 5.55 21.37
C VAL A 5 -0.11 5.00 20.01
N LEU A 6 -0.30 5.87 19.03
CA LEU A 6 -0.73 5.47 17.68
C LEU A 6 0.35 4.63 16.97
N THR A 7 1.63 4.95 17.16
CA THR A 7 2.76 4.17 16.65
C THR A 7 2.76 2.77 17.25
N TYR A 8 2.68 2.62 18.58
CA TYR A 8 2.65 1.30 19.21
C TYR A 8 1.41 0.49 18.83
N ALA A 9 0.24 1.12 18.73
CA ALA A 9 -0.99 0.47 18.24
C ALA A 9 -0.82 -0.04 16.80
N GLY A 10 -0.24 0.80 15.92
CA GLY A 10 0.08 0.43 14.54
C GLY A 10 1.09 -0.71 14.44
N VAL A 11 2.15 -0.70 15.25
CA VAL A 11 3.14 -1.78 15.34
C VAL A 11 2.49 -3.09 15.78
N MET A 12 1.66 -3.09 16.84
CA MET A 12 0.95 -4.29 17.27
C MET A 12 0.04 -4.85 16.17
N TYR A 13 -0.68 -3.96 15.47
CA TYR A 13 -1.52 -4.36 14.35
C TYR A 13 -0.70 -4.93 13.17
N MET A 14 0.46 -4.36 12.86
CA MET A 14 1.36 -4.87 11.82
C MET A 14 1.91 -6.26 12.17
N ILE A 15 2.28 -6.50 13.43
CA ILE A 15 2.74 -7.81 13.91
C ILE A 15 1.59 -8.84 13.79
N TYR A 16 0.38 -8.47 14.22
CA TYR A 16 -0.80 -9.30 14.07
C TYR A 16 -1.10 -9.65 12.60
N LEU A 17 -1.04 -8.65 11.71
CA LEU A 17 -1.27 -8.85 10.27
C LEU A 17 -0.18 -9.72 9.65
N SER A 18 1.09 -9.50 10.03
CA SER A 18 2.22 -10.32 9.60
C SER A 18 1.98 -11.79 9.95
N TYR A 19 1.58 -12.08 11.19
CA TYR A 19 1.28 -13.45 11.62
C TYR A 19 0.17 -14.06 10.74
N LYS A 20 -0.94 -13.34 10.54
CA LYS A 20 -2.02 -13.83 9.67
C LYS A 20 -1.59 -14.08 8.22
N ILE A 21 -0.73 -13.23 7.66
CA ILE A 21 -0.21 -13.40 6.30
C ILE A 21 0.74 -14.61 6.24
N THR A 22 1.64 -14.78 7.21
CA THR A 22 2.59 -15.91 7.23
C THR A 22 1.90 -17.28 7.31
N PHE A 23 0.79 -17.36 8.04
CA PHE A 23 0.04 -18.59 8.27
C PHE A 23 -1.24 -18.72 7.44
N SER A 24 -1.48 -17.82 6.47
CA SER A 24 -2.57 -18.02 5.53
C SER A 24 -2.23 -19.18 4.61
N PHE A 25 -2.99 -20.27 4.74
CA PHE A 25 -2.93 -21.37 3.80
C PHE A 25 -3.41 -20.84 2.44
N SER A 26 -2.63 -21.10 1.40
CA SER A 26 -3.03 -20.91 0.01
C SER A 26 -4.04 -22.01 -0.35
N SER A 27 -5.14 -22.09 0.38
CA SER A 27 -6.27 -22.93 0.01
C SER A 27 -7.00 -22.20 -1.11
N GLU A 28 -7.22 -22.90 -2.22
CA GLU A 28 -8.38 -22.65 -3.06
C GLU A 28 -9.62 -22.84 -2.18
N ASP A 29 -9.97 -21.83 -1.38
CA ASP A 29 -11.29 -21.76 -0.75
C ASP A 29 -12.23 -21.18 -1.81
N PRO A 30 -13.10 -21.99 -2.44
CA PRO A 30 -14.13 -21.49 -3.34
C PRO A 30 -15.15 -20.58 -2.62
N ASP A 31 -15.15 -20.60 -1.28
CA ASP A 31 -15.98 -19.78 -0.39
C ASP A 31 -15.29 -18.52 0.13
N PHE A 32 -14.08 -18.17 -0.34
CA PHE A 32 -13.67 -16.77 -0.36
C PHE A 32 -14.49 -16.07 -1.44
N SER A 33 -15.77 -15.89 -1.10
CA SER A 33 -16.75 -15.14 -1.85
C SER A 33 -16.08 -13.92 -2.44
N SER A 34 -16.28 -13.81 -3.74
CA SER A 34 -15.95 -12.72 -4.62
C SER A 34 -16.67 -11.43 -4.22
N GLU A 35 -16.59 -11.02 -2.95
CA GLU A 35 -16.58 -9.60 -2.61
C GLU A 35 -15.28 -9.01 -3.13
N THR A 36 -15.15 -9.00 -4.46
CA THR A 36 -14.25 -8.10 -5.15
C THR A 36 -14.71 -6.72 -4.71
N LEU A 37 -13.95 -6.10 -3.80
CA LEU A 37 -14.16 -4.73 -3.36
C LEU A 37 -14.34 -3.90 -4.64
N GLY A 38 -15.58 -3.49 -4.88
CA GLY A 38 -15.95 -2.81 -6.11
C GLY A 38 -15.19 -1.49 -6.23
N THR A 39 -15.27 -0.87 -7.40
CA THR A 39 -14.66 0.45 -7.65
C THR A 39 -15.06 1.49 -6.59
N SER A 40 -16.30 1.42 -6.10
CA SER A 40 -16.80 2.26 -5.00
C SER A 40 -16.07 2.05 -3.67
N ALA A 41 -15.85 0.79 -3.27
CA ALA A 41 -15.07 0.48 -2.08
C ALA A 41 -13.62 0.98 -2.21
N GLY A 42 -13.05 0.84 -3.42
CA GLY A 42 -11.75 1.42 -3.76
C GLY A 42 -11.69 2.94 -3.56
N MET A 43 -12.71 3.69 -4.00
CA MET A 43 -12.78 5.15 -3.80
C MET A 43 -12.86 5.53 -2.32
N ILE A 44 -13.69 4.84 -1.54
CA ILE A 44 -13.84 5.11 -0.10
C ILE A 44 -12.52 4.84 0.62
N LEU A 45 -11.81 3.77 0.26
CA LEU A 45 -10.50 3.45 0.84
C LEU A 45 -9.43 4.52 0.52
N GLN A 46 -9.52 5.23 -0.62
CA GLN A 46 -8.61 6.35 -0.90
C GLN A 46 -8.81 7.52 0.07
N ILE A 47 -10.04 7.76 0.52
CA ILE A 47 -10.34 8.84 1.50
C ILE A 47 -9.78 8.48 2.89
N VAL A 48 -9.76 7.20 3.25
CA VAL A 48 -9.20 6.75 4.55
C VAL A 48 -7.65 6.70 4.51
N ASN A 49 -7.05 6.78 3.32
CA ASN A 49 -5.60 6.72 3.15
C ASN A 49 -4.92 8.05 3.52
N GLY A 50 -4.77 8.31 4.82
CA GLY A 50 -4.12 9.51 5.36
C GLY A 50 -2.71 9.77 4.79
N LYS A 51 -1.97 8.71 4.42
CA LYS A 51 -0.63 8.83 3.81
C LYS A 51 -0.69 9.52 2.45
N ALA A 52 -1.74 9.30 1.67
CA ALA A 52 -1.93 9.95 0.38
C ALA A 52 -2.10 11.47 0.53
N PHE A 53 -2.85 11.92 1.54
CA PHE A 53 -3.02 13.35 1.83
C PHE A 53 -1.72 14.01 2.24
N ILE A 54 -0.94 13.39 3.13
CA ILE A 54 0.37 13.91 3.53
C ILE A 54 1.29 14.07 2.32
N HIS A 55 1.32 13.09 1.42
CA HIS A 55 2.11 13.18 0.19
C HIS A 55 1.63 14.33 -0.73
N LEU A 56 0.33 14.49 -0.93
CA LEU A 56 -0.23 15.59 -1.73
C LEU A 56 0.05 16.96 -1.11
N LEU A 57 0.01 17.05 0.21
CA LEU A 57 0.38 18.26 0.95
C LEU A 57 1.84 18.60 0.70
N ILE A 58 2.75 17.63 0.89
CA ILE A 58 4.18 17.81 0.63
C ILE A 58 4.43 18.22 -0.82
N LEU A 59 3.76 17.58 -1.78
CA LEU A 59 3.86 17.91 -3.20
C LEU A 59 3.51 19.39 -3.44
N MET A 60 2.43 19.87 -2.82
CA MET A 60 1.99 21.26 -2.98
C MET A 60 2.88 22.24 -2.21
N THR A 61 3.40 21.89 -1.04
CA THR A 61 4.28 22.80 -0.28
C THR A 61 5.67 22.91 -0.88
N VAL A 62 6.20 21.82 -1.47
CA VAL A 62 7.55 21.79 -2.03
C VAL A 62 7.56 22.24 -3.49
N PHE A 63 6.59 21.78 -4.29
CA PHE A 63 6.58 21.98 -5.74
C PHE A 63 5.41 22.84 -6.23
N GLY A 64 4.53 23.34 -5.36
CA GLY A 64 3.29 24.03 -5.74
C GLY A 64 3.45 25.25 -6.65
N THR A 65 4.65 25.84 -6.70
CA THR A 65 4.99 26.99 -7.56
C THR A 65 5.91 26.65 -8.72
N ALA A 66 6.26 25.37 -8.92
CA ALA A 66 7.22 24.93 -9.93
C ALA A 66 6.81 25.28 -11.37
N PHE A 67 5.49 25.36 -11.63
CA PHE A 67 4.92 25.75 -12.93
C PHE A 67 4.13 27.07 -12.84
N GLY A 68 4.51 27.95 -11.92
CA GLY A 68 3.85 29.23 -11.65
C GLY A 68 2.91 29.19 -10.44
N THR A 69 2.50 30.38 -9.97
CA THR A 69 1.65 30.54 -8.77
C THR A 69 0.15 30.46 -9.06
N GLY A 70 -0.23 30.54 -10.35
CA GLY A 70 -1.61 30.50 -10.81
C GLY A 70 -2.25 29.10 -10.74
N PHE A 71 -3.57 29.06 -10.92
CA PHE A 71 -4.34 27.80 -10.88
C PHE A 71 -3.85 26.77 -11.91
N ILE A 72 -3.47 27.21 -13.11
CA ILE A 72 -2.99 26.35 -14.19
C ILE A 72 -1.71 25.60 -13.78
N GLY A 73 -0.76 26.27 -13.11
CA GLY A 73 0.47 25.64 -12.64
C GLY A 73 0.21 24.51 -11.65
N LYS A 74 -0.74 24.70 -10.73
CA LYS A 74 -1.18 23.67 -9.77
C LYS A 74 -1.86 22.48 -10.46
N MET A 75 -2.66 22.73 -11.49
CA MET A 75 -3.30 21.67 -12.28
C MET A 75 -2.28 20.81 -13.03
N ILE A 76 -1.20 21.41 -13.57
CA ILE A 76 -0.11 20.68 -14.21
C ILE A 76 0.58 19.74 -13.19
N ILE A 77 0.85 20.23 -11.98
CA ILE A 77 1.46 19.42 -10.91
C ILE A 77 0.56 18.24 -10.53
N ALA A 78 -0.75 18.49 -10.39
CA ALA A 78 -1.71 17.44 -10.08
C ALA A 78 -1.78 16.38 -11.21
N LEU A 79 -1.79 16.81 -12.47
CA LEU A 79 -1.80 15.92 -13.63
C LEU A 79 -0.54 15.04 -13.67
N LEU A 80 0.64 15.64 -13.49
CA LEU A 80 1.90 14.90 -13.44
C LEU A 80 1.93 13.89 -12.30
N ASN A 81 1.39 14.25 -11.12
CA ASN A 81 1.29 13.32 -10.00
C ASN A 81 0.46 12.08 -10.35
N VAL A 82 -0.70 12.28 -11.01
CA VAL A 82 -1.57 11.18 -11.42
C VAL A 82 -0.88 10.32 -12.48
N LEU A 83 -0.27 10.92 -13.49
CA LEU A 83 0.41 10.18 -14.57
C LEU A 83 1.53 9.29 -14.03
N ILE A 84 2.42 9.84 -13.21
CA ILE A 84 3.54 9.10 -12.63
C ILE A 84 3.01 7.93 -11.77
N LYS A 85 1.99 8.19 -10.94
CA LYS A 85 1.38 7.15 -10.10
C LYS A 85 0.72 6.06 -10.93
N LEU A 86 -0.02 6.44 -11.97
CA LEU A 86 -0.71 5.50 -12.84
C LEU A 86 0.28 4.59 -13.57
N THR A 87 1.37 5.15 -14.11
CA THR A 87 2.44 4.34 -14.72
C THR A 87 3.03 3.35 -13.72
N GLY A 88 3.31 3.80 -12.49
CA GLY A 88 3.80 2.93 -11.42
C GLY A 88 2.82 1.80 -11.07
N TRP A 89 1.53 2.10 -10.97
CA TRP A 89 0.48 1.11 -10.71
C TRP A 89 0.32 0.10 -11.84
N ILE A 90 0.32 0.55 -13.09
CA ILE A 90 0.25 -0.34 -14.26
C ILE A 90 1.47 -1.25 -14.32
N ALA A 91 2.68 -0.70 -14.17
CA ALA A 91 3.91 -1.49 -14.15
C ALA A 91 3.88 -2.54 -13.04
N TRP A 92 3.43 -2.15 -11.83
CA TRP A 92 3.28 -3.07 -10.71
C TRP A 92 2.22 -4.16 -10.95
N ALA A 93 1.07 -3.81 -11.52
CA ALA A 93 0.00 -4.75 -11.83
C ALA A 93 0.44 -5.79 -12.88
N LEU A 94 1.14 -5.33 -13.92
CA LEU A 94 1.71 -6.22 -14.94
C LEU A 94 2.77 -7.15 -14.34
N PHE A 95 3.67 -6.62 -13.51
CA PHE A 95 4.69 -7.41 -12.83
C PHE A 95 4.08 -8.45 -11.87
N GLY A 96 3.08 -8.06 -11.07
CA GLY A 96 2.37 -8.98 -10.19
C GLY A 96 1.63 -10.08 -10.93
N THR A 97 1.07 -9.78 -12.11
CA THR A 97 0.45 -10.77 -12.98
C THR A 97 1.49 -11.76 -13.51
N ALA A 98 2.65 -11.28 -13.95
CA ALA A 98 3.75 -12.14 -14.40
C ALA A 98 4.28 -13.04 -13.27
N LEU A 99 4.43 -12.50 -12.05
CA LEU A 99 4.80 -13.29 -10.88
C LEU A 99 3.77 -14.36 -10.55
N LYS A 100 2.47 -14.05 -10.63
CA LYS A 100 1.41 -15.03 -10.38
C LYS A 100 1.47 -16.21 -11.36
N VAL A 101 1.72 -15.93 -12.64
CA VAL A 101 1.90 -16.98 -13.67
C VAL A 101 3.14 -17.83 -13.37
N GLN A 102 4.26 -17.20 -13.00
CA GLN A 102 5.51 -17.90 -12.69
C GLN A 102 5.45 -18.74 -11.40
N PHE A 103 4.62 -18.33 -10.44
CA PHE A 103 4.53 -18.91 -9.10
C PHE A 103 3.13 -19.49 -8.81
N ASN A 104 2.54 -20.18 -9.79
CA ASN A 104 1.18 -20.69 -9.69
C ASN A 104 1.04 -21.97 -8.82
N ASP A 105 2.13 -22.49 -8.26
CA ASP A 105 2.09 -23.66 -7.37
C ASP A 105 1.73 -23.28 -5.92
N THR A 106 0.95 -24.12 -5.24
CA THR A 106 0.54 -23.96 -3.83
C THR A 106 1.74 -23.76 -2.89
N LYS A 107 2.86 -24.45 -3.14
CA LYS A 107 4.11 -24.29 -2.37
C LYS A 107 4.71 -22.90 -2.54
N SER A 108 4.59 -22.31 -3.73
CA SER A 108 5.10 -20.98 -4.00
C SER A 108 4.24 -19.89 -3.36
N GLY A 109 2.91 -20.05 -3.37
CA GLY A 109 2.00 -19.17 -2.65
C GLY A 109 2.31 -19.10 -1.15
N ILE A 110 2.59 -20.25 -0.52
CA ILE A 110 3.03 -20.32 0.88
C ILE A 110 4.37 -19.61 1.07
N LEU A 111 5.34 -19.80 0.18
CA LEU A 111 6.65 -19.14 0.29
C LEU A 111 6.52 -17.62 0.18
N ILE A 112 5.71 -17.13 -0.76
CA ILE A 112 5.44 -15.71 -0.98
C ILE A 112 4.74 -15.10 0.26
N ASN A 113 3.71 -15.77 0.79
CA ASN A 113 3.01 -15.34 2.00
C ASN A 113 3.95 -15.27 3.21
N ARG A 114 4.83 -16.27 3.39
CA ARG A 114 5.86 -16.25 4.44
C ARG A 114 6.86 -15.10 4.23
N ALA A 115 7.29 -14.84 3.00
CA ALA A 115 8.19 -13.74 2.69
C ALA A 115 7.55 -12.36 2.97
N PHE A 116 6.29 -12.16 2.57
CA PHE A 116 5.58 -10.91 2.84
C PHE A 116 5.30 -10.70 4.33
N GLY A 117 4.85 -11.73 5.04
CA GLY A 117 4.67 -11.64 6.49
C GLY A 117 5.99 -11.34 7.19
N PHE A 118 7.06 -12.08 6.90
CA PHE A 118 8.38 -11.83 7.49
C PHE A 118 8.88 -10.41 7.21
N SER A 119 8.75 -9.92 5.99
CA SER A 119 9.10 -8.54 5.63
C SER A 119 8.31 -7.52 6.46
N LEU A 120 6.99 -7.72 6.59
CA LEU A 120 6.14 -6.84 7.38
C LEU A 120 6.52 -6.84 8.87
N PHE A 121 6.87 -8.01 9.43
CA PHE A 121 7.35 -8.12 10.81
C PHE A 121 8.66 -7.35 11.02
N CYS A 122 9.63 -7.49 10.12
CA CYS A 122 10.90 -6.76 10.18
C CYS A 122 10.67 -5.24 10.16
N VAL A 123 9.76 -4.75 9.31
CA VAL A 123 9.39 -3.33 9.29
C VAL A 123 8.73 -2.91 10.60
N ALA A 124 7.84 -3.74 11.16
CA ALA A 124 7.17 -3.43 12.43
C ALA A 124 8.17 -3.29 13.58
N ILE A 125 9.15 -4.20 13.70
CA ILE A 125 10.23 -4.10 14.69
C ILE A 125 11.05 -2.84 14.46
N TRP A 126 11.42 -2.55 13.21
CA TRP A 126 12.22 -1.37 12.88
C TRP A 126 11.52 -0.06 13.27
N ILE A 127 10.19 0.01 13.12
CA ILE A 127 9.39 1.17 13.55
C ILE A 127 9.28 1.23 15.09
N ALA A 128 9.26 0.08 15.77
CA ALA A 128 9.15 0.00 17.23
C ALA A 128 10.43 0.46 17.96
N ILE A 129 11.59 0.35 17.30
CA ILE A 129 12.87 0.81 17.87
C ILE A 129 12.87 2.34 17.88
N PRO A 130 12.87 2.98 19.06
CA PRO A 130 12.93 4.44 19.14
C PRO A 130 14.25 4.96 18.56
N ARG A 131 14.16 6.03 17.78
CA ARG A 131 15.31 6.84 17.35
C ARG A 131 15.50 8.03 18.26
#